data_AF-A0A0D7ARE7-F1
#
_entry.id   AF-A0A0D7ARE7-F1
#
_cell.length_a   1.000
_cell.length_b   1.000
_cell.length_c   1.000
_cell.angle_alpha   90.00
_cell.angle_beta   90.00
_cell.angle_gamma   90.00
#
_symmetry.space_group_name_H-M   'P 1'
#
loop_
_entity.id
_entity.type
_entity.pdbx_description
1 polymer ?
#
loop_
_entity_poly.entity_id
_entity_poly.type
_entity_poly.pdbx_seq_one_letter_code
_entity_poly.pdbx_strand_id
1 'polypeptide(L)'
;MLRGGGGNGRRGSRAESPPGSSSPPSSDSEGGLGRQSRRRRRRSHTLKVTKPIDPAVYSGSADIGKYTTFVREMNEYLVVQNDPVRRDPLHIARFLKGTARQWYEDVVADDDPLDWPFQRFMQALMNACFPTDWKARLRREIDGIVQGELSIRAYSRKLSRSLNLLNEDSEKQKIVRLYNGMNFVTKGDLYKLGYSEEVTSW
;
A
#
# COMPACT_ATOMS: atom_id res chain seq x y z
N MET A 1 71.21 -34.52 4.93
CA MET A 1 72.39 -33.95 4.24
C MET A 1 71.94 -32.59 3.70
N LEU A 2 72.24 -31.45 4.35
CA LEU A 2 73.47 -30.62 4.20
C LEU A 2 73.78 -30.39 2.70
N ARG A 3 73.94 -29.20 2.13
CA ARG A 3 74.36 -27.84 2.56
C ARG A 3 74.04 -26.90 1.38
N GLY A 4 73.62 -25.65 1.57
CA GLY A 4 74.52 -24.46 1.57
C GLY A 4 74.57 -23.83 0.16
N GLY A 5 74.57 -22.51 -0.07
CA GLY A 5 74.60 -21.32 0.77
C GLY A 5 74.95 -20.10 -0.11
N GLY A 6 74.63 -18.89 0.38
CA GLY A 6 75.23 -17.60 -0.01
C GLY A 6 74.72 -16.97 -1.32
N GLY A 7 74.41 -15.67 -1.43
CA GLY A 7 74.60 -14.55 -0.52
C GLY A 7 74.97 -13.28 -1.32
N ASN A 8 74.24 -12.19 -1.05
CA ASN A 8 74.55 -10.77 -1.29
C ASN A 8 74.68 -10.20 -2.72
N GLY A 9 73.77 -9.26 -3.05
CA GLY A 9 74.07 -7.85 -2.80
C GLY A 9 74.06 -6.86 -3.97
N ARG A 10 73.29 -5.78 -3.76
CA ARG A 10 73.58 -4.35 -4.07
C ARG A 10 73.01 -3.71 -5.37
N ARG A 11 72.26 -2.63 -5.10
CA ARG A 11 72.31 -1.25 -5.67
C ARG A 11 71.91 -1.02 -7.13
N GLY A 12 70.77 -0.33 -7.31
CA GLY A 12 70.75 1.13 -7.54
C GLY A 12 71.08 1.71 -8.92
N SER A 13 70.03 2.27 -9.56
CA SER A 13 69.97 3.56 -10.28
C SER A 13 70.39 3.67 -11.76
N ARG A 14 69.41 3.97 -12.64
CA ARG A 14 69.50 4.90 -13.81
C ARG A 14 68.08 5.06 -14.42
N ALA A 15 67.36 6.17 -14.24
CA ALA A 15 67.40 7.48 -14.90
C ALA A 15 66.85 7.49 -16.34
N GLU A 16 65.65 8.03 -16.51
CA GLU A 16 65.17 8.70 -17.73
C GLU A 16 64.25 9.89 -17.33
N SER A 17 64.65 11.09 -17.76
CA SER A 17 63.88 12.35 -17.84
C SER A 17 63.89 12.74 -19.34
N PRO A 18 63.16 13.76 -19.89
CA PRO A 18 62.61 14.99 -19.27
C PRO A 18 61.32 15.49 -20.01
N PRO A 19 61.04 16.81 -20.27
CA PRO A 19 61.32 18.08 -19.57
C PRO A 19 60.06 18.96 -19.35
N GLY A 20 60.19 20.04 -18.57
CA GLY A 20 59.26 21.18 -18.63
C GLY A 20 59.51 22.24 -17.57
N SER A 21 60.21 23.32 -17.97
CA SER A 21 60.39 24.63 -17.31
C SER A 21 59.15 25.13 -16.55
N SER A 22 59.23 25.87 -15.44
CA SER A 22 59.97 27.11 -15.24
C SER A 22 59.93 27.55 -13.76
N SER A 23 60.93 28.32 -13.34
CA SER A 23 61.14 28.87 -11.97
C SER A 23 60.35 30.19 -11.72
N PRO A 24 60.53 30.91 -10.58
CA PRO A 24 59.53 31.17 -9.53
C PRO A 24 59.10 32.68 -9.47
N PRO A 25 58.28 33.11 -8.49
CA PRO A 25 58.89 33.75 -7.33
C PRO A 25 58.18 33.55 -5.98
N SER A 26 58.97 33.77 -4.94
CA SER A 26 58.72 33.89 -3.51
C SER A 26 57.56 34.79 -3.09
N SER A 27 56.83 34.36 -2.06
CA SER A 27 56.32 35.24 -0.99
C SER A 27 55.96 34.42 0.24
N ASP A 28 56.65 34.73 1.34
CA ASP A 28 56.28 34.37 2.70
C ASP A 28 54.91 34.95 3.05
N SER A 29 54.05 34.14 3.67
CA SER A 29 52.95 34.61 4.52
C SER A 29 52.46 33.49 5.42
N GLU A 30 52.49 33.78 6.71
CA GLU A 30 52.13 32.93 7.82
C GLU A 30 50.63 32.57 7.87
N GLY A 31 50.28 31.54 8.65
CA GLY A 31 48.95 31.43 9.26
C GLY A 31 48.02 30.35 8.69
N GLY A 32 48.42 29.08 8.76
CA GLY A 32 47.54 27.94 8.49
C GLY A 32 46.58 27.65 9.64
N LEU A 33 45.50 28.43 9.75
CA LEU A 33 44.36 28.15 10.64
C LEU A 33 43.73 26.79 10.29
N GLY A 34 43.78 25.86 11.24
CA GLY A 34 43.15 24.55 11.14
C GLY A 34 41.68 24.65 10.79
N ARG A 35 41.32 24.13 9.62
CA ARG A 35 39.94 23.87 9.17
C ARG A 35 39.27 22.86 10.11
N GLN A 36 38.74 23.32 11.25
CA GLN A 36 37.75 22.58 12.00
C GLN A 36 36.45 22.56 11.19
N SER A 37 36.26 21.48 10.45
CA SER A 37 34.99 21.06 9.87
C SER A 37 33.94 20.98 10.98
N ARG A 38 33.21 22.08 11.18
CA ARG A 38 32.00 22.12 12.02
C ARG A 38 30.94 21.31 11.30
N ARG A 39 30.95 20.01 11.59
CA ARG A 39 29.93 19.00 11.27
C ARG A 39 28.57 19.59 11.66
N ARG A 40 27.87 20.19 10.69
CA ARG A 40 26.47 20.63 10.84
C ARG A 40 25.67 19.37 11.15
N ARG A 41 25.39 19.13 12.43
CA ARG A 41 24.37 18.18 12.89
C ARG A 41 23.06 18.63 12.26
N ARG A 42 22.69 18.02 11.13
CA ARG A 42 21.32 18.02 10.63
C ARG A 42 20.50 17.41 11.76
N ARG A 43 19.79 18.25 12.51
CA ARG A 43 18.69 17.81 13.37
C ARG A 43 17.71 17.12 12.44
N SER A 44 17.75 15.80 12.38
CA SER A 44 16.64 15.05 11.79
C SER A 44 15.43 15.44 12.62
N HIS A 45 14.46 16.09 12.00
CA HIS A 45 13.12 16.10 12.54
C HIS A 45 12.68 14.65 12.52
N THR A 46 12.89 13.96 13.63
CA THR A 46 12.25 12.68 13.90
C THR A 46 10.77 12.99 13.88
N LEU A 47 10.14 12.78 12.73
CA LEU A 47 8.70 12.79 12.61
C LEU A 47 8.21 11.88 13.73
N LYS A 48 7.33 12.39 14.60
CA LYS A 48 6.73 11.59 15.65
C LYS A 48 6.04 10.43 14.94
N VAL A 49 6.65 9.24 15.01
CA VAL A 49 6.04 8.00 14.57
C VAL A 49 4.86 7.78 15.51
N THR A 50 3.68 8.24 15.09
CA THR A 50 2.43 7.84 15.72
C THR A 50 2.32 6.34 15.50
N LYS A 51 2.42 5.58 16.59
CA LYS A 51 2.24 4.13 16.57
C LYS A 51 0.93 3.82 15.84
N PRO A 52 0.94 2.93 14.85
CA PRO A 52 -0.29 2.54 14.16
C PRO A 52 -1.29 1.99 15.18
N ILE A 53 -2.55 2.36 15.00
CA ILE A 53 -3.64 1.78 15.78
C ILE A 53 -3.84 0.37 15.25
N ASP A 54 -3.71 -0.62 16.13
CA ASP A 54 -3.89 -2.01 15.75
C ASP A 54 -5.34 -2.26 15.28
N PRO A 55 -5.53 -2.96 14.15
CA PRO A 55 -6.85 -3.29 13.65
C PRO A 55 -7.57 -4.28 14.56
N ALA A 56 -8.90 -4.26 14.53
CA ALA A 56 -9.71 -5.25 15.23
C ALA A 56 -9.42 -6.67 14.68
N VAL A 57 -9.39 -7.65 15.57
CA VAL A 57 -9.16 -9.05 15.18
C VAL A 57 -10.39 -9.60 14.45
N TYR A 58 -10.18 -10.25 13.30
CA TYR A 58 -11.23 -10.85 12.50
C TYR A 58 -11.23 -12.38 12.61
N SER A 59 -12.37 -12.97 12.98
CA SER A 59 -12.51 -14.41 13.21
C SER A 59 -12.90 -15.23 11.98
N GLY A 60 -13.16 -14.58 10.84
CA GLY A 60 -13.77 -15.24 9.68
C GLY A 60 -15.30 -15.32 9.73
N SER A 61 -15.97 -14.54 10.58
CA SER A 61 -17.44 -14.47 10.56
C SER A 61 -17.95 -13.91 9.22
N ALA A 62 -18.96 -14.54 8.63
CA ALA A 62 -19.66 -14.07 7.43
C ALA A 62 -20.55 -12.82 7.67
N ASP A 63 -20.00 -11.84 8.38
CA ASP A 63 -20.58 -10.54 8.66
C ASP A 63 -19.81 -9.49 7.87
N ILE A 64 -20.52 -8.84 6.96
CA ILE A 64 -19.90 -7.90 6.05
C ILE A 64 -19.48 -6.59 6.71
N GLY A 65 -20.20 -6.16 7.74
CA GLY A 65 -19.84 -4.97 8.50
C GLY A 65 -18.49 -5.20 9.18
N LYS A 66 -18.30 -6.36 9.82
CA LYS A 66 -17.04 -6.73 10.46
C LYS A 66 -15.90 -6.86 9.44
N TYR A 67 -16.15 -7.52 8.31
CA TYR A 67 -15.14 -7.68 7.26
C TYR A 67 -14.72 -6.34 6.65
N THR A 68 -15.67 -5.47 6.28
CA THR A 68 -15.35 -4.16 5.68
C THR A 68 -14.63 -3.23 6.66
N THR A 69 -15.01 -3.22 7.93
CA THR A 69 -14.27 -2.52 8.99
C THR A 69 -12.84 -3.05 9.11
N PHE A 70 -12.67 -4.37 9.16
CA PHE A 70 -11.34 -5.00 9.23
C PHE A 70 -10.46 -4.63 8.03
N VAL A 71 -10.96 -4.73 6.80
CA VAL A 71 -10.22 -4.35 5.57
C VAL A 71 -9.75 -2.90 5.65
N ARG A 72 -10.63 -2.00 6.10
CA ARG A 72 -10.31 -0.57 6.23
C ARG A 72 -9.23 -0.33 7.28
N GLU A 73 -9.43 -0.84 8.49
CA GLU A 73 -8.48 -0.68 9.60
C GLU A 73 -7.13 -1.30 9.26
N MET A 74 -7.12 -2.47 8.62
CA MET A 74 -5.89 -3.13 8.16
C MET A 74 -5.16 -2.31 7.11
N ASN A 75 -5.89 -1.75 6.13
CA ASN A 75 -5.28 -0.88 5.13
C ASN A 75 -4.68 0.38 5.77
N GLU A 76 -5.39 1.02 6.71
CA GLU A 76 -4.87 2.16 7.47
C GLU A 76 -3.61 1.76 8.29
N TYR A 77 -3.65 0.62 8.98
CA TYR A 77 -2.52 0.08 9.73
C TYR A 77 -1.28 -0.14 8.85
N LEU A 78 -1.44 -0.81 7.71
CA LEU A 78 -0.37 -1.06 6.74
C LEU A 78 0.13 0.25 6.11
N VAL A 79 -0.73 1.26 5.95
CA VAL A 79 -0.36 2.58 5.46
C VAL A 79 0.56 3.33 6.43
N VAL A 80 0.31 3.26 7.74
CA VAL A 80 1.10 4.00 8.73
C VAL A 80 2.43 3.31 9.05
N GLN A 81 2.50 1.96 8.99
CA GLN A 81 3.74 1.21 9.31
C GLN A 81 4.93 1.49 8.36
N ASN A 82 4.71 2.11 7.20
CA ASN A 82 5.75 2.63 6.31
C ASN A 82 6.97 1.74 5.99
N ASP A 83 6.75 0.44 5.81
CA ASP A 83 7.79 -0.53 5.46
C ASP A 83 7.57 -1.10 4.04
N PRO A 84 8.51 -1.08 3.09
CA PRO A 84 8.37 -1.73 1.77
C PRO A 84 7.98 -3.23 1.80
N VAL A 85 8.03 -3.90 2.96
CA VAL A 85 7.46 -5.24 3.25
C VAL A 85 5.91 -5.24 3.35
N ARG A 86 5.27 -4.09 3.11
CA ARG A 86 3.85 -3.66 3.21
C ARG A 86 2.72 -4.58 2.70
N ARG A 87 2.98 -5.79 2.22
CA ARG A 87 1.97 -6.74 1.75
C ARG A 87 2.16 -8.15 2.25
N ASP A 88 3.09 -8.37 3.18
CA ASP A 88 3.32 -9.68 3.75
C ASP A 88 2.02 -10.22 4.40
N PRO A 89 1.44 -11.31 3.85
CA PRO A 89 0.27 -11.97 4.38
C PRO A 89 0.38 -12.31 5.86
N LEU A 90 1.60 -12.57 6.34
CA LEU A 90 1.88 -12.90 7.74
C LEU A 90 1.51 -11.76 8.69
N HIS A 91 1.71 -10.50 8.29
CA HIS A 91 1.35 -9.35 9.11
C HIS A 91 -0.16 -9.25 9.28
N ILE A 92 -0.91 -9.49 8.21
CA ILE A 92 -2.37 -9.53 8.24
C ILE A 92 -2.85 -10.71 9.09
N ALA A 93 -2.21 -11.87 8.93
CA ALA A 93 -2.57 -13.10 9.62
C ALA A 93 -2.47 -13.03 11.14
N ARG A 94 -1.67 -12.12 11.70
CA ARG A 94 -1.60 -11.86 13.16
C ARG A 94 -2.92 -11.35 13.74
N PHE A 95 -3.75 -10.73 12.91
CA PHE A 95 -5.05 -10.20 13.27
C PHE A 95 -6.20 -11.10 12.80
N LEU A 96 -5.89 -12.31 12.34
CA LEU A 96 -6.88 -13.33 12.00
C LEU A 96 -7.00 -14.35 13.15
N LYS A 97 -8.23 -14.82 13.38
CA LYS A 97 -8.55 -15.92 14.30
C LYS A 97 -9.57 -16.86 13.66
N GLY A 98 -9.81 -18.00 14.31
CA GLY A 98 -10.87 -18.94 13.91
C GLY A 98 -10.71 -19.41 12.46
N THR A 99 -11.82 -19.43 11.73
CA THR A 99 -11.87 -19.88 10.34
C THR A 99 -10.95 -19.08 9.42
N ALA A 100 -10.84 -17.76 9.64
CA ALA A 100 -9.94 -16.91 8.84
C ALA A 100 -8.46 -17.29 9.03
N ARG A 101 -8.08 -17.65 10.26
CA ARG A 101 -6.70 -18.06 10.57
C ARG A 101 -6.39 -19.44 10.00
N GLN A 102 -7.33 -20.38 10.11
CA GLN A 102 -7.20 -21.71 9.51
C GLN A 102 -7.00 -21.61 8.00
N TRP A 103 -7.84 -20.84 7.29
CA TRP A 103 -7.68 -20.62 5.86
C TRP A 103 -6.30 -20.04 5.49
N TYR A 104 -5.78 -19.10 6.27
CA TYR A 104 -4.44 -18.57 6.05
C TYR A 104 -3.37 -19.66 6.15
N GLU A 105 -3.44 -20.49 7.18
CA GLU A 105 -2.49 -21.58 7.40
C GLU A 105 -2.57 -22.64 6.30
N ASP A 106 -3.78 -22.96 5.84
CA ASP A 106 -4.00 -24.00 4.83
C ASP A 106 -3.67 -23.55 3.39
N VAL A 107 -3.85 -22.27 3.08
CA VAL A 107 -3.80 -21.77 1.68
C VAL A 107 -2.66 -20.79 1.41
N VAL A 108 -2.23 -20.02 2.41
CA VAL A 108 -1.36 -18.86 2.19
C VAL A 108 0.00 -19.01 2.86
N ALA A 109 0.11 -19.77 3.95
CA ALA A 109 1.31 -19.79 4.78
C ALA A 109 2.57 -20.32 4.07
N ASP A 110 2.41 -21.22 3.11
CA ASP A 110 3.51 -21.83 2.35
C ASP A 110 3.79 -21.16 0.99
N ASP A 111 2.96 -20.20 0.59
CA ASP A 111 3.10 -19.46 -0.67
C ASP A 111 4.09 -18.29 -0.56
N ASP A 112 4.59 -17.81 -1.69
CA ASP A 112 5.40 -16.58 -1.72
C ASP A 112 4.55 -15.37 -1.30
N PRO A 113 4.96 -14.57 -0.30
CA PRO A 113 4.28 -13.35 0.09
C PRO A 113 3.98 -12.37 -1.07
N LEU A 114 4.79 -12.39 -2.13
CA LEU A 114 4.61 -11.56 -3.32
C LEU A 114 3.38 -11.96 -4.15
N ASP A 115 2.96 -13.23 -4.08
CA ASP A 115 1.78 -13.73 -4.78
C ASP A 115 0.46 -13.24 -4.16
N TRP A 116 0.54 -12.63 -2.98
CA TRP A 116 -0.60 -12.23 -2.18
C TRP A 116 -0.68 -10.72 -1.96
N PRO A 117 -0.90 -9.93 -3.02
CA PRO A 117 -1.15 -8.51 -2.85
C PRO A 117 -2.43 -8.29 -2.02
N PHE A 118 -2.45 -7.23 -1.21
CA PHE A 118 -3.51 -6.95 -0.23
C PHE A 118 -4.93 -7.15 -0.78
N GLN A 119 -5.25 -6.63 -1.97
CA GLN A 119 -6.57 -6.82 -2.59
C GLN A 119 -6.89 -8.29 -2.87
N ARG A 120 -5.94 -9.06 -3.42
CA ARG A 120 -6.12 -10.49 -3.69
C ARG A 120 -6.29 -11.27 -2.39
N PHE A 121 -5.47 -10.97 -1.38
CA PHE A 121 -5.58 -11.59 -0.06
C PHE A 121 -6.95 -11.36 0.55
N MET A 122 -7.40 -10.11 0.61
CA MET A 122 -8.71 -9.75 1.16
C MET A 122 -9.85 -10.45 0.40
N GLN A 123 -9.80 -10.44 -0.94
CA GLN A 123 -10.80 -11.11 -1.77
C GLN A 123 -10.84 -12.63 -1.51
N ALA A 124 -9.69 -13.28 -1.42
CA ALA A 124 -9.62 -14.71 -1.15
C ALA A 124 -10.08 -15.06 0.27
N LEU A 125 -9.71 -14.25 1.27
CA LEU A 125 -10.18 -14.37 2.64
C LEU A 125 -11.71 -14.28 2.72
N MET A 126 -12.31 -13.33 2.01
CA MET A 126 -13.76 -13.20 1.93
C MET A 126 -14.40 -14.43 1.28
N ASN A 127 -13.83 -14.94 0.18
CA ASN A 127 -14.36 -16.14 -0.47
C ASN A 127 -14.26 -17.39 0.42
N ALA A 128 -13.25 -17.47 1.29
CA ALA A 128 -13.09 -18.57 2.23
C ALA A 128 -14.06 -18.49 3.42
N CYS A 129 -14.33 -17.28 3.91
CA CYS A 129 -15.15 -17.07 5.11
C CYS A 129 -16.66 -16.95 4.81
N PHE A 130 -17.05 -16.54 3.60
CA PHE A 130 -18.44 -16.29 3.25
C PHE A 130 -19.04 -17.46 2.46
N PRO A 131 -20.32 -17.83 2.71
CA PRO A 131 -21.01 -18.87 1.96
C PRO A 131 -21.03 -18.59 0.46
N THR A 132 -20.85 -19.59 -0.41
CA THR A 132 -20.74 -19.41 -1.87
C THR A 132 -21.88 -18.58 -2.50
N ASP A 133 -23.07 -18.58 -1.91
CA ASP A 133 -24.23 -17.84 -2.37
C ASP A 133 -24.30 -16.38 -1.85
N TRP A 134 -23.32 -15.91 -1.09
CA TRP A 134 -23.30 -14.56 -0.49
C TRP A 134 -23.40 -13.46 -1.56
N LYS A 135 -22.65 -13.60 -2.66
CA LYS A 135 -22.70 -12.65 -3.78
C LYS A 135 -24.07 -12.64 -4.44
N ALA A 136 -24.67 -13.81 -4.61
CA ALA A 136 -26.00 -13.93 -5.20
C ALA A 136 -27.08 -13.31 -4.30
N ARG A 137 -26.98 -13.47 -2.97
CA ARG A 137 -27.83 -12.80 -1.99
C ARG A 137 -27.66 -11.28 -2.05
N LEU A 138 -26.41 -10.81 -2.11
CA LEU A 138 -26.09 -9.40 -2.17
C LEU A 138 -26.58 -8.74 -3.47
N ARG A 139 -26.44 -9.42 -4.63
CA ARG A 139 -27.02 -8.94 -5.90
C ARG A 139 -28.54 -8.79 -5.79
N ARG A 140 -29.23 -9.79 -5.23
CA ARG A 140 -30.69 -9.72 -4.98
C ARG A 140 -31.05 -8.58 -4.03
N GLU A 141 -30.25 -8.33 -3.00
CA GLU A 141 -30.46 -7.21 -2.09
C GLU A 141 -30.30 -5.87 -2.82
N ILE A 142 -29.26 -5.71 -3.63
CA ILE A 142 -29.00 -4.53 -4.46
C ILE A 142 -30.14 -4.28 -5.44
N ASP A 143 -30.64 -5.31 -6.10
CA ASP A 143 -31.77 -5.20 -7.03
C ASP A 143 -33.06 -4.74 -6.31
N GLY A 144 -33.18 -4.99 -5.01
CA GLY A 144 -34.28 -4.51 -4.17
C GLY A 144 -34.08 -3.11 -3.57
N ILE A 145 -32.91 -2.48 -3.73
CA ILE A 145 -32.66 -1.14 -3.20
C ILE A 145 -33.33 -0.10 -4.10
N VAL A 146 -34.41 0.49 -3.60
CA VAL A 146 -35.10 1.65 -4.20
C VAL A 146 -35.00 2.86 -3.28
N GLN A 147 -35.19 4.06 -3.84
CA GLN A 147 -35.14 5.32 -3.09
C GLN A 147 -36.24 5.37 -2.03
N GLY A 148 -37.49 5.10 -2.39
CA GLY A 148 -38.63 5.16 -1.46
C GLY A 148 -38.68 6.50 -0.73
N GLU A 149 -38.81 6.49 0.59
CA GLU A 149 -38.82 7.71 1.43
C GLU A 149 -37.42 8.28 1.72
N LEU A 150 -36.35 7.66 1.22
CA LEU A 150 -34.99 8.14 1.47
C LEU A 150 -34.67 9.38 0.61
N SER A 151 -33.92 10.30 1.20
CA SER A 151 -33.26 11.36 0.41
C SER A 151 -32.30 10.74 -0.61
N ILE A 152 -32.09 11.41 -1.74
CA ILE A 152 -31.18 10.97 -2.81
C ILE A 152 -29.78 10.66 -2.25
N ARG A 153 -29.28 11.48 -1.32
CA ARG A 153 -27.97 11.29 -0.67
C ARG A 153 -27.93 10.07 0.27
N ALA A 154 -29.03 9.74 0.93
CA ALA A 154 -29.10 8.55 1.77
C ALA A 154 -29.23 7.28 0.91
N TYR A 155 -30.06 7.34 -0.13
CA TYR A 155 -30.22 6.28 -1.12
C TYR A 155 -28.90 5.97 -1.85
N SER A 156 -28.22 6.99 -2.40
CA SER A 156 -26.94 6.79 -3.10
C SER A 156 -25.90 6.15 -2.20
N ARG A 157 -25.73 6.64 -0.96
CA ARG A 157 -24.81 6.03 0.02
C ARG A 157 -25.13 4.56 0.32
N LYS A 158 -26.42 4.23 0.47
CA LYS A 158 -26.85 2.83 0.71
C LYS A 158 -26.49 1.95 -0.47
N LEU A 159 -26.81 2.39 -1.68
CA LEU A 159 -26.51 1.68 -2.92
C LEU A 159 -24.99 1.54 -3.15
N SER A 160 -24.22 2.61 -2.99
CA SER A 160 -22.75 2.59 -3.13
C SER A 160 -22.11 1.60 -2.16
N ARG A 161 -22.59 1.54 -0.91
CA ARG A 161 -22.05 0.61 0.10
C ARG A 161 -22.20 -0.85 -0.35
N SER A 162 -23.37 -1.22 -0.86
CA SER A 162 -23.63 -2.58 -1.34
C SER A 162 -22.90 -2.90 -2.65
N LEU A 163 -22.82 -1.96 -3.60
CA LEU A 163 -22.09 -2.15 -4.87
C LEU A 163 -20.57 -2.29 -4.66
N ASN A 164 -19.99 -1.47 -3.78
CA ASN A 164 -18.55 -1.53 -3.46
C ASN A 164 -18.14 -2.89 -2.88
N LEU A 165 -19.10 -3.62 -2.32
CA LEU A 165 -18.89 -4.91 -1.72
C LEU A 165 -18.87 -6.06 -2.72
N LEU A 166 -19.63 -5.95 -3.82
CA LEU A 166 -19.54 -6.89 -4.94
C LEU A 166 -18.23 -6.71 -5.71
N ASN A 167 -17.67 -5.49 -5.73
CA ASN A 167 -16.48 -5.13 -6.50
C ASN A 167 -16.58 -5.53 -7.99
N GLU A 168 -17.80 -5.63 -8.52
CA GLU A 168 -18.12 -6.28 -9.80
C GLU A 168 -18.85 -5.35 -10.78
N ASP A 169 -19.19 -4.14 -10.36
CA ASP A 169 -20.00 -3.23 -11.17
C ASP A 169 -19.13 -2.18 -11.87
N SER A 170 -19.21 -2.16 -13.20
CA SER A 170 -18.71 -1.04 -14.00
C SER A 170 -19.42 0.26 -13.60
N GLU A 171 -18.74 1.40 -13.72
CA GLU A 171 -19.31 2.71 -13.37
C GLU A 171 -20.67 2.96 -14.04
N LYS A 172 -20.79 2.56 -15.32
CA LYS A 172 -22.05 2.62 -16.08
C LYS A 172 -23.16 1.81 -15.41
N GLN A 173 -22.89 0.58 -14.97
CA GLN A 173 -23.88 -0.24 -14.26
C GLN A 173 -24.29 0.37 -12.92
N LYS A 174 -23.38 1.06 -12.22
CA LYS A 174 -23.71 1.77 -10.98
C LYS A 174 -24.69 2.92 -11.24
N ILE A 175 -24.45 3.71 -12.30
CA ILE A 175 -25.33 4.82 -12.71
C ILE A 175 -26.71 4.29 -13.13
N VAL A 176 -26.74 3.25 -13.97
CA VAL A 176 -27.97 2.58 -14.42
C VAL A 176 -28.81 2.14 -13.23
N ARG A 177 -28.20 1.44 -12.27
CA ARG A 177 -28.89 0.96 -11.07
C ARG A 177 -29.37 2.11 -10.18
N LEU A 178 -28.54 3.15 -10.01
CA LEU A 178 -28.91 4.33 -9.23
C LEU A 178 -30.14 5.00 -9.83
N TYR A 179 -30.09 5.32 -11.13
CA TYR A 179 -31.19 5.96 -11.84
C TYR A 179 -32.45 5.11 -11.76
N ASN A 180 -32.36 3.81 -12.06
CA ASN A 180 -33.52 2.92 -12.07
C ASN A 180 -34.25 2.83 -10.72
N GLY A 181 -33.52 2.80 -9.60
CA GLY A 181 -34.15 2.77 -8.27
C GLY A 181 -34.62 4.14 -7.74
N MET A 182 -34.40 5.26 -8.44
CA MET A 182 -34.94 6.57 -8.04
C MET A 182 -36.45 6.67 -8.23
N ASN A 183 -37.09 7.50 -7.40
CA ASN A 183 -38.51 7.79 -7.50
C ASN A 183 -38.85 8.54 -8.78
N PHE A 184 -40.07 8.38 -9.28
CA PHE A 184 -40.55 9.01 -10.51
C PHE A 184 -40.42 10.55 -10.48
N VAL A 185 -40.75 11.18 -9.36
CA VAL A 185 -40.63 12.64 -9.19
C VAL A 185 -39.17 13.09 -9.35
N THR A 186 -38.25 12.41 -8.68
CA THR A 186 -36.81 12.71 -8.75
C THR A 186 -36.26 12.50 -10.16
N LYS A 187 -36.67 11.43 -10.85
CA LYS A 187 -36.32 11.21 -12.27
C LYS A 187 -36.83 12.33 -13.17
N GLY A 188 -38.08 12.76 -12.96
CA GLY A 188 -38.69 13.86 -13.72
C GLY A 188 -37.96 15.18 -13.54
N ASP A 189 -37.52 15.48 -12.32
CA ASP A 189 -36.74 16.70 -12.05
C ASP A 189 -35.33 16.64 -12.62
N LEU A 190 -34.66 15.48 -12.54
CA LEU A 190 -33.36 15.26 -13.19
C LEU A 190 -33.45 15.41 -14.72
N TYR A 191 -34.51 14.86 -15.31
CA TYR A 191 -34.75 14.98 -16.76
C TYR A 191 -34.94 16.44 -17.18
N LYS A 192 -35.72 17.23 -16.43
CA LYS A 192 -35.89 18.67 -16.68
C LYS A 192 -34.58 19.45 -16.56
N LEU A 193 -33.65 18.98 -15.73
CA LEU A 193 -32.31 19.56 -15.55
C LEU A 193 -31.29 19.04 -16.60
N GLY A 194 -31.70 18.16 -17.53
CA GLY A 194 -30.85 17.63 -18.59
C GLY A 194 -29.98 16.44 -18.18
N TYR A 195 -30.21 15.86 -17.00
CA TYR A 195 -29.49 14.68 -16.52
C TYR A 195 -30.22 13.39 -16.94
N SER A 196 -29.55 12.57 -17.75
CA SER A 196 -30.01 11.21 -18.10
C SER A 196 -29.02 10.16 -17.61
N GLU A 197 -29.45 8.90 -17.64
CA GLU A 197 -28.64 7.71 -17.33
C GLU A 197 -27.32 7.65 -18.14
N GLU A 198 -27.29 8.25 -19.33
CA GLU A 198 -26.13 8.26 -20.23
C GLU A 198 -25.19 9.46 -20.02
N VAL A 199 -25.66 10.51 -19.34
CA VAL A 199 -24.95 11.80 -19.20
C VAL A 199 -24.42 12.02 -17.79
N THR A 200 -24.93 11.27 -16.80
CA THR A 200 -24.54 11.43 -15.39
C THR A 200 -23.27 10.66 -15.04
N SER A 201 -22.33 11.30 -14.34
CA SER A 201 -21.17 10.65 -13.70
C SER A 201 -21.52 10.22 -12.27
N TRP A 202 -20.87 9.18 -11.77
CA TRP A 202 -21.09 8.61 -10.42
C TRP A 202 -20.61 9.53 -9.28
#